data_AF-A0A3N5HLA2-F1
#
_entry.id   AF-A0A3N5HLA2-F1
#
_cell.length_a   1.000
_cell.length_b   1.000
_cell.length_c   1.000
_cell.angle_alpha   90.00
_cell.angle_beta   90.00
_cell.angle_gamma   90.00
#
_symmetry.space_group_name_H-M   'P 1'
#
loop_
_entity.id
_entity.type
_entity.pdbx_description
1 polymer ?
#
loop_
_entity_poly.entity_id
_entity_poly.type
_entity_poly.pdbx_seq_one_letter_code
_entity_poly.pdbx_strand_id
1 'polypeptide(L)'
;MAVDGPLTLTISAEEDCAFLNGFLETLYLEWAERACPSLGNHMPRHVAASAIGREQVAALIADMERYDPGVRRVGRASFDYNKLRAHVGLD
;
A
#
# COMPACT_ATOMS: atom_id res chain seq x y z
N MET A 1 10.70 -43.94 6.95
CA MET A 1 9.38 -43.52 7.46
C MET A 1 8.96 -42.28 6.68
N ALA A 2 7.92 -42.39 5.86
CA ALA A 2 7.30 -41.24 5.22
C ALA A 2 6.30 -40.62 6.20
N VAL A 3 6.33 -39.29 6.33
CA VAL A 3 5.36 -38.53 7.14
C VAL A 3 4.10 -38.32 6.30
N ASP A 4 3.13 -39.22 6.43
CA ASP A 4 1.79 -39.15 5.82
C ASP A 4 0.83 -38.33 6.71
N GLY A 5 1.08 -37.02 6.82
CA GLY A 5 0.18 -36.10 7.52
C GLY A 5 0.17 -34.72 6.86
N PRO A 6 -0.94 -33.97 6.92
CA PRO A 6 -0.99 -32.63 6.35
C PRO A 6 0.04 -31.73 7.01
N LEU A 7 0.91 -31.14 6.19
CA LEU A 7 1.88 -30.16 6.66
C LEU A 7 1.13 -28.91 7.13
N THR A 8 1.33 -28.54 8.40
CA THR A 8 0.81 -27.30 8.96
C THR A 8 1.92 -26.25 8.91
N LEU A 9 1.74 -25.22 8.09
CA LEU A 9 2.62 -24.05 8.08
C LEU A 9 2.13 -23.06 9.14
N THR A 10 3.00 -22.71 10.08
CA THR A 10 2.75 -21.59 11.02
C THR A 10 3.55 -20.39 10.52
N ILE A 11 2.88 -19.28 10.23
CA ILE A 11 3.53 -18.02 9.86
C ILE A 11 3.53 -17.13 11.09
N SER A 12 4.69 -16.55 11.42
CA SER A 12 4.78 -15.58 12.50
C SER A 12 4.09 -14.27 12.11
N ALA A 13 3.65 -13.50 13.11
CA ALA A 13 3.07 -12.17 12.86
C ALA A 13 4.04 -11.22 12.13
N GLU A 14 5.34 -11.41 12.32
CA GLU A 14 6.38 -10.62 11.65
C GLU A 14 6.52 -11.00 10.17
N GLU A 15 6.55 -12.29 9.85
CA GLU A 15 6.56 -12.78 8.46
C GLU A 15 5.28 -12.37 7.71
N ASP A 16 4.12 -12.45 8.37
CA ASP A 16 2.84 -11.98 7.80
C ASP A 16 2.88 -10.47 7.49
N CYS A 17 3.45 -9.66 8.39
CA CYS A 17 3.62 -8.23 8.16
C CYS A 17 4.58 -7.93 7.02
N ALA A 18 5.72 -8.64 6.95
CA ALA A 18 6.71 -8.45 5.91
C ALA A 18 6.16 -8.82 4.52
N PHE A 19 5.43 -9.94 4.44
CA PHE A 19 4.73 -10.35 3.23
C PHE A 19 3.71 -9.29 2.79
N LEU A 20 2.88 -8.81 3.72
CA LEU A 20 1.87 -7.80 3.42
C LEU A 20 2.51 -6.47 3.01
N ASN A 21 3.60 -6.05 3.66
CA ASN A 21 4.35 -4.85 3.25
C ASN A 21 4.82 -4.95 1.80
N GLY A 22 5.49 -6.05 1.43
CA GLY A 22 5.99 -6.23 0.06
C GLY A 22 4.87 -6.24 -0.98
N PHE A 23 3.75 -6.89 -0.67
CA PHE A 23 2.57 -6.90 -1.53
C PHE A 23 1.97 -5.50 -1.73
N LEU A 24 1.78 -4.74 -0.64
CA LEU A 24 1.25 -3.38 -0.68
C LEU A 24 2.20 -2.42 -1.40
N GLU A 25 3.52 -2.56 -1.18
CA GLU A 25 4.53 -1.75 -1.85
C GLU A 25 4.43 -1.90 -3.38
N THR A 26 4.34 -3.13 -3.90
CA THR A 26 4.12 -3.34 -5.34
C THR A 26 2.81 -2.72 -5.82
N LEU A 27 1.69 -3.00 -5.14
CA LEU A 27 0.38 -2.49 -5.56
C LEU A 27 0.31 -0.96 -5.57
N TYR A 28 0.86 -0.30 -4.55
CA TYR A 28 0.75 1.15 -4.42
C TYR A 28 1.71 1.91 -5.33
N LEU A 29 2.92 1.38 -5.56
CA LEU A 29 3.82 1.97 -6.55
C LEU A 29 3.25 1.78 -7.97
N GLU A 30 2.67 0.63 -8.29
CA GLU A 30 1.95 0.45 -9.57
C GLU A 30 0.73 1.35 -9.69
N TRP A 31 -0.03 1.57 -8.61
CA TRP A 31 -1.16 2.48 -8.61
C TRP A 31 -0.76 3.91 -9.00
N ALA A 32 0.39 4.40 -8.52
CA ALA A 32 0.92 5.72 -8.87
C ALA A 32 1.23 5.88 -10.37
N GLU A 33 1.49 4.75 -11.04
CA GLU A 33 1.90 4.63 -12.44
C GLU A 33 0.74 4.24 -13.37
N ARG A 34 -0.50 4.12 -12.86
CA ARG A 34 -1.68 3.70 -13.63
C ARG A 34 -2.82 4.71 -13.54
N ALA A 35 -3.68 4.70 -14.55
CA ALA A 35 -4.89 5.52 -14.57
C ALA A 35 -5.78 5.19 -13.36
N CYS A 36 -6.11 6.21 -12.57
CA CYS A 36 -6.94 6.07 -11.38
C CYS A 36 -8.34 6.68 -11.63
N PRO A 37 -9.43 5.89 -11.57
CA PRO A 37 -10.79 6.40 -11.79
C PRO A 37 -11.18 7.56 -10.86
N SER A 38 -10.76 7.50 -9.59
CA SER A 38 -11.02 8.56 -8.60
C SER A 38 -10.31 9.88 -8.91
N LEU A 39 -9.35 9.87 -9.83
CA LEU A 39 -8.60 11.04 -10.31
C LEU A 39 -8.93 11.35 -11.78
N GLY A 40 -10.14 11.04 -12.23
CA GLY A 40 -10.57 11.30 -13.61
C GLY A 40 -9.82 10.46 -14.65
N ASN A 41 -9.38 9.25 -14.29
CA ASN A 41 -8.54 8.36 -15.09
C ASN A 41 -7.14 8.89 -15.41
N HIS A 42 -6.65 9.87 -14.65
CA HIS A 42 -5.25 10.29 -14.71
C HIS A 42 -4.36 9.48 -13.76
N MET A 43 -3.06 9.46 -14.02
CA MET A 43 -2.08 8.84 -13.11
C MET A 43 -1.84 9.72 -11.88
N PRO A 44 -1.84 9.18 -10.65
CA PRO A 44 -1.64 9.96 -9.43
C PRO A 44 -0.42 10.88 -9.47
N ARG A 45 0.74 10.37 -9.91
CA ARG A 45 1.98 11.17 -10.05
C ARG A 45 1.84 12.37 -11.00
N HIS A 46 1.02 12.25 -12.05
CA HIS A 46 0.77 13.35 -12.98
C HIS A 46 -0.18 14.38 -12.39
N VAL A 47 -1.21 13.93 -11.67
CA VAL A 47 -2.17 14.82 -10.99
C VAL A 47 -1.47 15.65 -9.91
N ALA A 48 -0.56 15.02 -9.16
CA ALA A 48 0.25 15.67 -8.13
C ALA A 48 1.20 16.78 -8.65
N ALA A 49 1.32 16.98 -9.97
CA ALA A 49 2.07 18.11 -10.55
C ALA A 49 1.38 19.47 -10.36
N SER A 50 0.11 19.50 -9.94
CA SER A 50 -0.67 20.72 -9.67
C SER A 50 -1.01 20.87 -8.19
N ALA A 51 -1.15 22.09 -7.68
CA ALA A 51 -1.47 22.32 -6.26
C ALA A 51 -2.78 21.62 -5.83
N ILE A 52 -3.85 21.77 -6.62
CA ILE A 52 -5.14 21.10 -6.37
C ILE A 52 -4.98 19.58 -6.43
N GLY A 53 -4.25 19.09 -7.43
CA GLY A 53 -4.02 17.66 -7.58
C GLY A 53 -3.18 17.06 -6.44
N ARG A 54 -2.23 17.80 -5.87
CA ARG A 54 -1.49 17.38 -4.66
C ARG A 54 -2.44 17.10 -3.51
N GLU A 55 -3.41 17.99 -3.27
CA GLU A 55 -4.41 17.81 -2.20
C GLU A 55 -5.27 16.56 -2.44
N GLN A 56 -5.71 16.34 -3.68
CA GLN A 56 -6.50 15.16 -4.05
C GLN A 56 -5.72 13.86 -3.85
N VAL A 57 -4.47 13.80 -4.31
CA VAL A 57 -3.63 12.61 -4.16
C VAL A 57 -3.28 12.38 -2.69
N ALA A 58 -2.97 13.44 -1.93
CA ALA A 58 -2.71 13.34 -0.50
C ALA A 58 -3.92 12.78 0.28
N ALA A 59 -5.14 13.21 -0.07
CA ALA A 59 -6.37 12.70 0.54
C ALA A 59 -6.56 11.19 0.25
N LEU A 60 -6.31 10.74 -0.98
CA LEU A 60 -6.38 9.32 -1.32
C LEU A 60 -5.35 8.49 -0.54
N ILE A 61 -4.11 8.97 -0.41
CA ILE A 61 -3.08 8.27 0.37
C ILE A 61 -3.46 8.22 1.86
N ALA A 62 -4.02 9.31 2.40
CA ALA A 62 -4.50 9.32 3.79
C ALA A 62 -5.64 8.31 4.02
N ASP A 63 -6.54 8.14 3.04
CA ASP A 63 -7.58 7.10 3.11
C ASP A 63 -6.97 5.69 3.04
N MET A 64 -5.99 5.45 2.16
CA MET A 64 -5.28 4.16 2.12
C MET A 64 -4.63 3.83 3.48
N GLU A 65 -3.93 4.79 4.07
CA GLU A 65 -3.28 4.65 5.37
C GLU A 65 -4.28 4.38 6.49
N ARG A 66 -5.41 5.09 6.49
CA ARG A 66 -6.50 4.89 7.46
C ARG A 66 -7.10 3.49 7.40
N TYR A 67 -7.16 2.89 6.21
CA TYR A 67 -7.73 1.57 5.98
C TYR A 67 -6.69 0.47 5.80
N ASP A 68 -5.44 0.73 6.22
CA ASP A 68 -4.35 -0.22 6.10
C ASP A 68 -4.68 -1.56 6.81
N PRO A 69 -4.49 -2.71 6.14
CA PRO A 69 -4.84 -4.02 6.73
C PRO A 69 -4.01 -4.38 7.97
N GLY A 70 -2.80 -3.86 8.09
CA GLY A 70 -1.92 -4.04 9.24
C GLY A 70 -2.50 -3.48 10.53
N VAL A 71 -3.22 -2.35 10.45
CA VAL A 71 -3.82 -1.71 11.63
C VAL A 71 -4.79 -2.67 12.33
N ARG A 72 -5.56 -3.44 11.57
CA ARG A 72 -6.51 -4.42 12.12
C ARG A 72 -5.83 -5.70 12.64
N ARG A 73 -4.71 -6.10 12.05
CA ARG A 73 -4.02 -7.36 12.37
C ARG A 73 -3.03 -7.22 13.53
N VAL A 74 -2.27 -6.13 13.55
CA VAL A 74 -1.13 -5.94 14.47
C VAL A 74 -1.07 -4.53 15.08
N GLY A 75 -2.07 -3.68 14.85
CA GLY A 75 -2.17 -2.35 15.47
C GLY A 75 -1.28 -1.26 14.86
N ARG A 76 -0.59 -1.55 13.76
CA ARG A 76 0.26 -0.60 13.01
C ARG A 76 0.08 -0.77 11.51
N ALA A 77 0.33 0.29 10.73
CA ALA A 77 0.33 0.18 9.27
C ALA A 77 1.35 -0.87 8.80
N SER A 78 0.95 -1.68 7.81
CA SER A 78 1.82 -2.66 7.17
C SER A 78 2.73 -2.04 6.14
N PHE A 79 2.38 -0.87 5.59
CA PHE A 79 3.16 -0.16 4.59
C PHE A 79 3.61 1.22 5.09
N ASP A 80 4.82 1.64 4.71
CA ASP A 80 5.30 3.00 4.96
C ASP A 80 4.77 3.97 3.90
N TYR A 81 3.68 4.66 4.22
CA TYR A 81 3.01 5.59 3.29
C TYR A 81 3.87 6.79 2.90
N ASN A 82 4.96 7.10 3.62
CA ASN A 82 5.88 8.15 3.19
C ASN A 82 6.64 7.72 1.93
N LYS A 83 6.91 6.43 1.73
CA LYS A 83 7.46 5.94 0.45
C LYS A 83 6.54 6.30 -0.71
N LEU A 84 5.23 6.11 -0.54
CA LEU A 84 4.26 6.42 -1.58
C LEU A 84 4.14 7.94 -1.80
N ARG A 85 4.12 8.74 -0.73
CA ARG A 85 4.11 10.21 -0.82
C ARG A 85 5.33 10.73 -1.58
N ALA A 86 6.53 10.26 -1.25
CA ALA A 86 7.74 10.57 -2.00
C ALA A 86 7.64 10.13 -3.47
N HIS A 87 7.11 8.93 -3.73
CA HIS A 87 6.98 8.40 -5.09
C HIS A 87 6.03 9.22 -5.98
N VAL A 88 4.97 9.80 -5.42
CA VAL A 88 4.06 10.71 -6.15
C VAL A 88 4.47 12.18 -6.08
N GLY A 89 5.61 12.51 -5.44
CA GLY A 89 6.15 13.86 -5.35
C GLY A 89 5.48 14.78 -4.31
N LEU A 90 4.90 14.20 -3.25
CA LEU A 90 4.23 14.95 -2.18
C LEU A 90 5.12 15.35 -1.01
N ASP A 91 6.29 14.71 -0.86
CA ASP A 91 7.29 15.02 0.16
C ASP A 91 8.34 16.05 -0.31
#